data_AF-A0A915P9Z5-F1
#
_entry.id   AF-A0A915P9Z5-F1
#
_cell.length_a   1.000
_cell.length_b   1.000
_cell.length_c   1.000
_cell.angle_alpha   90.00
_cell.angle_beta   90.00
_cell.angle_gamma   90.00
#
_symmetry.space_group_name_H-M   'P 1'
#
loop_
_entity.id
_entity.type
_entity.pdbx_description
1 polymer ?
#
loop_
_entity_poly.entity_id
_entity_poly.type
_entity_poly.pdbx_seq_one_letter_code
_entity_poly.pdbx_strand_id
1 'polypeptide(L)'
;MTSRPLIYGTSGFRAKADEQLQLIVYRAAFYAAVRAKKLGKAVGMMITASHNPGCDNGLKLVDPSGRMLAMECEEELTKIANGTEEEFEKFKNEEIQQIKNNEGKDNPTPIIVIATDTRPSSAVLYEEAVKGIKLLGIFVNIKYFEHHTTPQLHYIVKAINEKKPVDDYIQQFRRALEKSREFLNVEENKNLSPLYLDCANGVGSLWIAKYLENNGFICKNGLDVIKNEDENLDKNIILVNLFNTNTNNGELLNNGCGADFVKIKTSLPANFPADLPVGTRCVSFDGDADRLIYFYSNLEGKICLLDGDHICAIFTKFINEQLNEAKINGELINLNFGVVQTAYANGNSTRTKHLEEAALNYDIGIYFEANGHGTVYFSDKFYKLIKEGENGKEKEEIPRYIKLLSLFSKLVNEVDGDAIADLLTVEFLLRYFNWTIQDWEKNTYS
;
A
#
# COMPACT_ATOMS: atom_id res chain seq x y z
N MET A 1 -18.09 -25.93 -21.28
CA MET A 1 -16.67 -26.20 -20.99
C MET A 1 -16.48 -25.87 -19.52
N THR A 2 -16.04 -26.82 -18.70
CA THR A 2 -15.72 -26.55 -17.29
C THR A 2 -14.48 -25.65 -17.25
N SER A 3 -14.67 -24.38 -16.87
CA SER A 3 -13.55 -23.46 -16.66
C SER A 3 -12.67 -23.96 -15.51
N ARG A 4 -11.37 -23.69 -15.60
CA ARG A 4 -10.40 -24.12 -14.58
C ARG A 4 -10.71 -23.39 -13.26
N PRO A 5 -10.71 -24.07 -12.10
CA PRO A 5 -10.96 -23.40 -10.82
C PRO A 5 -9.89 -22.33 -10.54
N LEU A 6 -10.32 -21.21 -9.96
CA LEU A 6 -9.43 -20.13 -9.52
C LEU A 6 -8.95 -20.42 -8.10
N ILE A 7 -7.66 -20.26 -7.83
CA ILE A 7 -7.11 -20.49 -6.49
C ILE A 7 -7.03 -19.15 -5.76
N TYR A 8 -7.49 -19.10 -4.51
CA TYR A 8 -7.23 -17.96 -3.65
C TYR A 8 -5.80 -18.09 -3.12
N GLY A 9 -4.89 -17.29 -3.64
CA GLY A 9 -3.52 -17.19 -3.13
C GLY A 9 -3.29 -15.86 -2.42
N THR A 10 -2.01 -15.54 -2.16
CA THR A 10 -1.61 -14.26 -1.56
C THR A 10 -2.13 -13.05 -2.33
N SER A 11 -2.24 -13.14 -3.65
CA SER A 11 -2.74 -12.06 -4.49
C SER A 11 -4.27 -12.00 -4.61
N GLY A 12 -5.00 -12.84 -3.86
CA GLY A 12 -6.44 -13.05 -3.98
C GLY A 12 -6.82 -13.91 -5.19
N PHE A 13 -8.10 -13.93 -5.54
CA PHE A 13 -8.55 -14.45 -6.84
C PHE A 13 -8.21 -13.44 -7.93
N ARG A 14 -7.67 -13.92 -9.07
CA ARG A 14 -7.41 -13.09 -10.25
C ARG A 14 -7.70 -13.87 -11.52
N ALA A 15 -8.40 -13.25 -12.45
CA ALA A 15 -8.73 -13.82 -13.74
C ALA A 15 -9.17 -12.72 -14.72
N LYS A 16 -9.49 -13.12 -15.96
CA LYS A 16 -10.26 -12.27 -16.87
C LYS A 16 -11.57 -11.87 -16.21
N ALA A 17 -12.02 -10.65 -16.44
CA ALA A 17 -13.25 -10.14 -15.88
C ALA A 17 -14.51 -10.67 -16.61
N ASP A 18 -14.73 -11.98 -16.51
CA ASP A 18 -15.84 -12.70 -17.12
C ASP A 18 -16.85 -13.22 -16.08
N GLU A 19 -17.81 -14.01 -16.54
CA GLU A 19 -18.86 -14.61 -15.69
C GLU A 19 -18.29 -15.51 -14.58
N GLN A 20 -17.15 -16.15 -14.81
CA GLN A 20 -16.52 -16.98 -13.78
C GLN A 20 -16.04 -16.11 -12.62
N LEU A 21 -15.37 -14.99 -12.91
CA LEU A 21 -14.91 -14.08 -11.86
C LEU A 21 -16.09 -13.43 -11.12
N GLN A 22 -17.17 -13.08 -11.82
CA GLN A 22 -18.40 -12.58 -11.22
C GLN A 22 -18.97 -13.56 -10.18
N LEU A 23 -19.10 -14.84 -10.53
CA LEU A 23 -19.57 -15.88 -9.62
C LEU A 23 -18.63 -16.06 -8.41
N ILE A 24 -17.32 -16.02 -8.64
CA ILE A 24 -16.31 -16.12 -7.58
C ILE A 24 -16.43 -14.94 -6.60
N VAL A 25 -16.59 -13.71 -7.11
CA VAL A 25 -16.78 -12.51 -6.29
C VAL A 25 -18.06 -12.59 -5.49
N TYR A 26 -19.18 -13.00 -6.10
CA TYR A 26 -20.46 -13.21 -5.43
C TYR A 26 -20.34 -14.16 -4.23
N ARG A 27 -19.70 -15.33 -4.42
CA ARG A 27 -19.56 -16.33 -3.35
C ARG A 27 -18.54 -15.92 -2.29
N ALA A 28 -17.43 -15.32 -2.68
CA ALA A 28 -16.43 -14.80 -1.75
C ALA A 28 -16.98 -13.64 -0.91
N ALA A 29 -17.89 -12.83 -1.46
CA ALA A 29 -18.55 -11.75 -0.73
C ALA A 29 -19.53 -12.27 0.33
N PHE A 30 -20.24 -13.37 0.05
CA PHE A 30 -21.00 -14.07 1.08
C PHE A 30 -20.08 -14.57 2.22
N TYR A 31 -18.96 -15.21 1.87
CA TYR A 31 -17.95 -15.65 2.86
C TYR A 31 -17.44 -14.49 3.73
N ALA A 32 -17.10 -13.35 3.11
CA ALA A 32 -16.66 -12.15 3.84
C ALA A 32 -17.73 -11.64 4.82
N ALA A 33 -19.01 -11.66 4.44
CA ALA A 33 -20.13 -11.27 5.29
C ALA A 33 -20.29 -12.19 6.50
N VAL A 34 -20.21 -13.51 6.29
CA VAL A 34 -20.19 -14.52 7.36
C VAL A 34 -19.02 -14.27 8.31
N ARG A 35 -17.82 -14.04 7.76
CA ARG A 35 -16.61 -13.78 8.53
C ARG A 35 -16.73 -12.52 9.39
N ALA A 36 -17.18 -11.41 8.82
CA ALA A 36 -17.44 -10.17 9.57
C ALA A 36 -18.44 -10.39 10.70
N LYS A 37 -19.49 -11.18 10.47
CA LYS A 37 -20.49 -11.50 11.49
C LYS A 37 -19.92 -12.36 12.62
N LYS A 38 -19.13 -13.39 12.29
CA LYS A 38 -18.50 -14.28 13.28
C LYS A 38 -17.46 -13.54 14.14
N LEU A 39 -16.67 -12.66 13.52
CA LEU A 39 -15.64 -11.90 14.22
C LEU A 39 -16.20 -10.70 15.00
N GLY A 40 -17.39 -10.21 14.64
CA GLY A 40 -17.95 -8.97 15.20
C GLY A 40 -17.10 -7.75 14.85
N LYS A 41 -16.44 -7.78 13.69
CA LYS A 41 -15.44 -6.81 13.23
C LYS A 41 -15.66 -6.47 11.75
N ALA A 42 -15.15 -5.33 11.30
CA ALA A 42 -15.17 -4.97 9.90
C ALA A 42 -14.17 -5.84 9.12
N VAL A 43 -14.58 -6.32 7.95
CA VAL A 43 -13.76 -7.07 6.98
C VAL A 43 -13.73 -6.29 5.67
N GLY A 44 -12.58 -6.25 5.02
CA GLY A 44 -12.37 -5.55 3.76
C GLY A 44 -12.42 -6.47 2.54
N MET A 45 -12.68 -5.85 1.40
CA MET A 45 -12.73 -6.49 0.10
C MET A 45 -12.19 -5.53 -0.97
N MET A 46 -11.02 -5.85 -1.51
CA MET A 46 -10.40 -5.10 -2.60
C MET A 46 -10.73 -5.76 -3.93
N ILE A 47 -11.38 -5.03 -4.83
CA ILE A 47 -11.61 -5.45 -6.21
C ILE A 47 -10.53 -4.82 -7.08
N THR A 48 -9.53 -5.62 -7.41
CA THR A 48 -8.41 -5.25 -8.27
C THR A 48 -7.65 -6.49 -8.74
N ALA A 49 -6.92 -6.35 -9.85
CA ALA A 49 -5.84 -7.26 -10.22
C ALA A 49 -4.45 -6.60 -10.27
N SER A 50 -4.25 -5.45 -9.59
CA SER A 50 -2.93 -4.83 -9.42
C SER A 50 -2.22 -4.61 -10.76
N HIS A 51 -1.06 -5.22 -10.98
CA HIS A 51 -0.23 -5.15 -12.18
C HIS A 51 -0.77 -5.89 -13.43
N ASN A 52 -1.84 -6.68 -13.31
CA ASN A 52 -2.41 -7.39 -14.46
C ASN A 52 -2.93 -6.40 -15.54
N PRO A 53 -3.06 -6.82 -16.81
CA PRO A 53 -3.69 -6.01 -17.87
C PRO A 53 -5.12 -5.61 -17.49
N GLY A 54 -5.62 -4.47 -17.98
CA GLY A 54 -6.94 -3.93 -17.60
C GLY A 54 -8.17 -4.80 -17.93
N CYS A 55 -8.03 -5.83 -18.77
CA CYS A 55 -9.10 -6.80 -19.04
C CYS A 55 -9.24 -7.90 -17.97
N ASP A 56 -8.23 -8.05 -17.10
CA ASP A 56 -8.31 -8.88 -15.90
C ASP A 56 -8.96 -8.10 -14.75
N ASN A 57 -9.39 -8.79 -13.70
CA ASN A 57 -9.70 -8.20 -12.40
C ASN A 57 -9.57 -9.27 -11.31
N GLY A 58 -9.91 -8.96 -10.07
CA GLY A 58 -9.71 -9.87 -8.96
C GLY A 58 -10.38 -9.44 -7.68
N LEU A 59 -10.13 -10.21 -6.63
CA LEU A 59 -10.65 -10.00 -5.30
C LEU A 59 -9.63 -10.41 -4.23
N LYS A 60 -9.29 -9.48 -3.34
CA LYS A 60 -8.56 -9.75 -2.09
C LYS A 60 -9.48 -9.47 -0.90
N LEU A 61 -9.53 -10.37 0.08
CA LEU A 61 -10.16 -10.13 1.38
C LEU A 61 -9.12 -9.65 2.40
N VAL A 62 -9.55 -8.72 3.24
CA VAL A 62 -8.74 -8.05 4.26
C VAL A 62 -9.36 -8.29 5.64
N ASP A 63 -8.56 -8.82 6.55
CA ASP A 63 -8.96 -9.12 7.92
C ASP A 63 -9.04 -7.87 8.82
N PRO A 64 -9.65 -7.97 10.02
CA PRO A 64 -9.88 -6.81 10.88
C PRO A 64 -8.64 -5.99 11.27
N SER A 65 -7.46 -6.61 11.27
CA SER A 65 -6.17 -5.94 11.50
C SER A 65 -5.78 -5.00 10.35
N GLY A 66 -6.51 -5.02 9.24
CA GLY A 66 -6.14 -4.41 7.97
C GLY A 66 -5.21 -5.28 7.14
N ARG A 67 -4.76 -6.43 7.64
CA ARG A 67 -3.88 -7.35 6.92
C ARG A 67 -4.67 -8.26 5.99
N MET A 68 -3.96 -8.97 5.12
CA MET A 68 -4.58 -9.95 4.23
C MET A 68 -5.28 -11.08 5.01
N LEU A 69 -6.28 -11.70 4.38
CA LEU A 69 -6.98 -12.87 4.93
C LEU A 69 -6.00 -13.91 5.49
N ALA A 70 -6.27 -14.41 6.70
CA ALA A 70 -5.47 -15.45 7.33
C ALA A 70 -5.27 -16.69 6.42
N MET A 71 -4.05 -17.23 6.38
CA MET A 71 -3.66 -18.30 5.44
C MET A 71 -4.51 -19.57 5.60
N GLU A 72 -4.89 -19.89 6.83
CA GLU A 72 -5.77 -21.02 7.16
C GLU A 72 -7.18 -20.91 6.56
N CYS A 73 -7.60 -19.72 6.12
CA CYS A 73 -8.90 -19.48 5.50
C CYS A 73 -8.87 -19.56 3.96
N GLU A 74 -7.69 -19.56 3.34
CA GLU A 74 -7.56 -19.51 1.87
C GLU A 74 -8.07 -20.78 1.19
N GLU A 75 -7.79 -21.95 1.76
CA GLU A 75 -8.22 -23.23 1.21
C GLU A 75 -9.75 -23.37 1.27
N GLU A 76 -10.34 -22.97 2.41
CA GLU A 76 -11.79 -22.95 2.60
C GLU A 76 -12.46 -21.99 1.61
N LEU A 77 -11.97 -20.75 1.51
CA LEU A 77 -12.49 -19.76 0.57
C LEU A 77 -12.37 -20.24 -0.89
N THR A 78 -11.23 -20.85 -1.25
CA THR A 78 -11.02 -21.44 -2.58
C THR A 78 -12.08 -22.50 -2.88
N LYS A 79 -12.34 -23.41 -1.93
CA LYS A 79 -13.34 -24.48 -2.10
C LYS A 79 -14.74 -23.89 -2.27
N ILE A 80 -15.14 -22.95 -1.42
CA ILE A 80 -16.49 -22.37 -1.44
C ILE A 80 -16.73 -21.59 -2.73
N ALA A 81 -15.76 -20.77 -3.16
CA ALA A 81 -15.93 -19.95 -4.34
C ALA A 81 -16.07 -20.80 -5.61
N ASN A 82 -15.28 -21.88 -5.73
CA ASN A 82 -15.28 -22.76 -6.90
C ASN A 82 -16.28 -23.92 -6.81
N GLY A 83 -16.96 -24.10 -5.67
CA GLY A 83 -17.84 -25.23 -5.44
C GLY A 83 -18.99 -25.32 -6.46
N THR A 84 -19.60 -26.50 -6.55
CA THR A 84 -20.90 -26.65 -7.23
C THR A 84 -21.97 -25.80 -6.53
N GLU A 85 -23.08 -25.57 -7.21
CA GLU A 85 -24.21 -24.86 -6.60
C GLU A 85 -24.73 -25.57 -5.35
N GLU A 86 -24.76 -26.91 -5.36
CA GLU A 86 -25.17 -27.71 -4.21
C GLU A 86 -24.21 -27.51 -3.01
N GLU A 87 -22.89 -27.52 -3.25
CA GLU A 87 -21.89 -27.28 -2.20
C GLU A 87 -21.99 -25.86 -1.62
N PHE A 88 -22.17 -24.86 -2.47
CA PHE A 88 -22.34 -23.48 -2.04
C PHE A 88 -23.63 -23.28 -1.25
N GLU A 89 -24.75 -23.82 -1.71
CA GLU A 89 -26.05 -23.77 -1.02
C GLU A 89 -25.99 -24.47 0.34
N LYS A 90 -25.31 -25.61 0.42
CA LYS A 90 -25.08 -26.30 1.69
C LYS A 90 -24.32 -25.41 2.68
N PHE A 91 -23.15 -24.87 2.26
CA PHE A 91 -22.36 -23.97 3.09
C PHE A 91 -23.17 -22.74 3.53
N LYS A 92 -23.87 -22.09 2.59
CA LYS A 92 -24.72 -20.93 2.87
C LYS A 92 -25.77 -21.22 3.93
N ASN A 93 -26.49 -22.32 3.79
CA ASN A 93 -27.54 -22.71 4.73
C ASN A 93 -26.97 -23.05 6.11
N GLU A 94 -25.86 -23.79 6.18
CA GLU A 94 -25.18 -24.11 7.45
C GLU A 94 -24.75 -22.85 8.20
N GLU A 95 -24.13 -21.89 7.50
CA GLU A 95 -23.67 -20.64 8.09
C GLU A 95 -24.81 -19.74 8.59
N ILE A 96 -25.88 -19.61 7.79
CA ILE A 96 -27.07 -18.85 8.20
C ILE A 96 -27.72 -19.48 9.44
N GLN A 97 -27.81 -20.82 9.50
CA GLN A 97 -28.36 -21.50 10.68
C GLN A 97 -27.48 -21.31 11.91
N GLN A 98 -26.15 -21.39 11.77
CA GLN A 98 -25.23 -21.11 12.87
C GLN A 98 -25.35 -19.68 13.40
N ILE A 99 -25.51 -18.70 12.51
CA ILE A 99 -25.71 -17.30 12.90
C ILE A 99 -27.04 -17.13 13.64
N LYS A 100 -28.13 -17.72 13.14
CA LYS A 100 -29.45 -17.71 13.79
C LYS A 100 -29.44 -18.35 15.17
N ASN A 101 -28.77 -19.48 15.32
CA ASN A 101 -28.63 -20.17 16.61
C ASN A 101 -27.85 -19.34 17.65
N ASN A 102 -27.07 -18.35 17.19
CA ASN A 102 -26.34 -17.41 18.03
C ASN A 102 -27.04 -16.04 18.16
N GLU A 103 -28.26 -15.86 17.62
CA GLU A 103 -29.07 -14.65 17.78
C GLU A 103 -29.48 -14.45 19.25
N GLY A 104 -29.38 -13.22 19.75
CA GLY A 104 -29.69 -12.85 21.14
C GLY A 104 -28.47 -12.60 22.03
N LYS A 105 -27.25 -12.87 21.55
CA LYS A 105 -26.03 -12.25 22.10
C LYS A 105 -25.87 -10.86 21.48
N ASP A 106 -25.43 -9.85 22.26
CA ASP A 106 -25.09 -8.50 21.76
C ASP A 106 -23.96 -8.61 20.72
N ASN A 107 -24.33 -8.93 19.48
CA ASN A 107 -23.39 -9.25 18.43
C ASN A 107 -23.49 -8.14 17.38
N PRO A 108 -22.43 -7.35 17.16
CA PRO A 108 -22.51 -6.13 16.37
C PRO A 108 -22.98 -6.41 14.94
N THR A 109 -23.57 -5.39 14.32
CA THR A 109 -23.88 -5.40 12.89
C THR A 109 -22.59 -5.64 12.11
N PRO A 110 -22.53 -6.63 11.21
CA PRO A 110 -21.35 -6.87 10.39
C PRO A 110 -21.10 -5.66 9.48
N ILE A 111 -19.84 -5.27 9.34
CA ILE A 111 -19.40 -4.18 8.47
C ILE A 111 -18.54 -4.79 7.37
N ILE A 112 -18.87 -4.50 6.11
CA ILE A 112 -18.03 -4.84 4.97
C ILE A 112 -17.55 -3.56 4.31
N VAL A 113 -16.24 -3.44 4.16
CA VAL A 113 -15.61 -2.33 3.46
C VAL A 113 -15.22 -2.83 2.07
N ILE A 114 -15.73 -2.21 1.02
CA ILE A 114 -15.39 -2.59 -0.36
C ILE A 114 -14.69 -1.41 -1.02
N ALA A 115 -13.56 -1.66 -1.65
CA ALA A 115 -12.86 -0.70 -2.49
C ALA A 115 -12.59 -1.28 -3.88
N THR A 116 -12.52 -0.39 -4.87
CA THR A 116 -12.27 -0.73 -6.27
C THR A 116 -11.13 0.12 -6.83
N ASP A 117 -10.34 -0.45 -7.74
CA ASP A 117 -9.43 0.32 -8.59
C ASP A 117 -10.17 1.00 -9.76
N THR A 118 -9.47 1.31 -10.85
CA THR A 118 -10.00 1.97 -12.04
C THR A 118 -10.35 1.01 -13.19
N ARG A 119 -10.35 -0.31 -12.95
CA ARG A 119 -10.69 -1.29 -14.00
C ARG A 119 -12.16 -1.12 -14.44
N PRO A 120 -12.45 -1.19 -15.75
CA PRO A 120 -13.82 -1.05 -16.25
C PRO A 120 -14.83 -2.06 -15.66
N SER A 121 -14.36 -3.25 -15.31
CA SER A 121 -15.20 -4.31 -14.74
C SER A 121 -15.48 -4.17 -13.24
N SER A 122 -14.81 -3.24 -12.54
CA SER A 122 -14.92 -3.11 -11.08
C SER A 122 -16.34 -2.77 -10.60
N ALA A 123 -17.09 -1.98 -11.37
CA ALA A 123 -18.48 -1.65 -11.06
C ALA A 123 -19.38 -2.90 -11.06
N VAL A 124 -19.26 -3.75 -12.07
CA VAL A 124 -20.04 -5.01 -12.17
C VAL A 124 -19.67 -5.97 -11.05
N LEU A 125 -18.37 -6.11 -10.74
CA LEU A 125 -17.93 -6.98 -9.64
C LEU A 125 -18.38 -6.46 -8.27
N TYR A 126 -18.42 -5.15 -8.06
CA TYR A 126 -19.00 -4.57 -6.85
C TYR A 126 -20.48 -4.93 -6.70
N GLU A 127 -21.27 -4.85 -7.78
CA GLU A 127 -22.68 -5.26 -7.75
C GLU A 127 -22.84 -6.74 -7.38
N GLU A 128 -22.01 -7.62 -7.95
CA GLU A 128 -21.99 -9.05 -7.59
C GLU A 128 -21.60 -9.29 -6.13
N ALA A 129 -20.61 -8.54 -5.63
CA ALA A 129 -20.25 -8.60 -4.21
C ALA A 129 -21.42 -8.20 -3.31
N VAL A 130 -22.14 -7.13 -3.65
CA VAL A 130 -23.33 -6.69 -2.90
C VAL A 130 -24.44 -7.74 -2.91
N LYS A 131 -24.68 -8.40 -4.06
CA LYS A 131 -25.63 -9.52 -4.15
C LYS A 131 -25.21 -10.67 -3.23
N GLY A 132 -23.93 -11.02 -3.22
CA GLY A 132 -23.36 -12.06 -2.37
C GLY A 132 -23.52 -11.76 -0.87
N ILE A 133 -23.22 -10.53 -0.45
CA ILE A 133 -23.37 -10.10 0.94
C ILE A 133 -24.83 -10.19 1.40
N LYS A 134 -25.78 -9.83 0.54
CA LYS A 134 -27.23 -9.85 0.85
C LYS A 134 -27.77 -11.26 1.12
N LEU A 135 -27.09 -12.32 0.66
CA LEU A 135 -27.48 -13.70 0.96
C LEU A 135 -27.48 -14.03 2.46
N LEU A 136 -26.73 -13.28 3.27
CA LEU A 136 -26.68 -13.50 4.72
C LEU A 136 -28.05 -13.34 5.40
N GLY A 137 -29.00 -12.63 4.76
CA GLY A 137 -30.38 -12.49 5.25
C GLY A 137 -30.53 -11.59 6.47
N ILE A 138 -29.47 -10.87 6.87
CA ILE A 138 -29.47 -9.86 7.93
C ILE A 138 -28.92 -8.54 7.39
N PHE A 139 -29.16 -7.45 8.12
CA PHE A 139 -28.58 -6.15 7.77
C PHE A 139 -27.04 -6.20 7.90
N VAL A 140 -26.35 -5.85 6.81
CA VAL A 140 -24.90 -5.69 6.74
C VAL A 140 -24.60 -4.25 6.37
N ASN A 141 -23.74 -3.58 7.14
CA ASN A 141 -23.31 -2.21 6.84
C ASN A 141 -22.20 -2.25 5.78
N ILE A 142 -22.57 -1.98 4.52
CA ILE A 142 -21.63 -1.94 3.40
C ILE A 142 -21.11 -0.51 3.24
N LYS A 143 -19.79 -0.32 3.35
CA LYS A 143 -19.09 0.93 3.06
C LYS A 143 -18.33 0.78 1.75
N TYR A 144 -18.74 1.51 0.72
CA TYR A 144 -18.12 1.47 -0.60
C TYR A 144 -17.20 2.67 -0.82
N PHE A 145 -15.99 2.39 -1.30
CA PHE A 145 -14.92 3.34 -1.59
C PHE A 145 -14.45 3.15 -3.04
N GLU A 146 -15.10 3.86 -3.95
CA GLU A 146 -14.77 3.81 -5.37
C GLU A 146 -13.42 4.46 -5.67
N HIS A 147 -12.63 3.86 -6.56
CA HIS A 147 -11.33 4.37 -6.99
C HIS A 147 -10.37 4.65 -5.82
N HIS A 148 -10.20 3.67 -4.95
CA HIS A 148 -9.18 3.70 -3.88
C HIS A 148 -8.04 2.76 -4.24
N THR A 149 -6.85 3.06 -3.74
CA THR A 149 -5.68 2.16 -3.83
C THR A 149 -5.87 0.96 -2.89
N THR A 150 -5.16 -0.14 -3.13
CA THR A 150 -5.16 -1.30 -2.21
C THR A 150 -4.75 -0.88 -0.78
N PRO A 151 -3.66 -0.11 -0.57
CA PRO A 151 -3.22 0.28 0.77
C PRO A 151 -4.24 1.13 1.54
N GLN A 152 -5.04 1.94 0.82
CA GLN A 152 -6.12 2.69 1.43
C GLN A 152 -7.21 1.79 2.00
N LEU A 153 -7.62 0.73 1.29
CA LEU A 153 -8.59 -0.20 1.85
C LEU A 153 -8.05 -0.82 3.14
N HIS A 154 -6.80 -1.29 3.13
CA HIS A 154 -6.15 -1.89 4.28
C HIS A 154 -6.12 -0.93 5.48
N TYR A 155 -5.77 0.34 5.25
CA TYR A 155 -5.84 1.41 6.24
C TYR A 155 -7.25 1.61 6.80
N ILE A 156 -8.25 1.73 5.91
CA ILE A 156 -9.66 1.99 6.28
C ILE A 156 -10.21 0.86 7.17
N VAL A 157 -9.94 -0.39 6.81
CA VAL A 157 -10.38 -1.57 7.57
C VAL A 157 -9.79 -1.55 8.98
N LYS A 158 -8.48 -1.32 9.10
CA LYS A 158 -7.82 -1.19 10.40
C LYS A 158 -8.42 -0.03 11.21
N ALA A 159 -8.55 1.14 10.61
CA ALA A 159 -9.08 2.34 11.27
C ALA A 159 -10.48 2.11 11.83
N ILE A 160 -11.39 1.49 11.07
CA ILE A 160 -12.75 1.18 11.54
C ILE A 160 -12.70 0.24 12.75
N ASN A 161 -11.87 -0.80 12.72
CA ASN A 161 -11.77 -1.78 13.80
C ASN A 161 -11.11 -1.24 15.07
N GLU A 162 -10.20 -0.27 14.91
CA GLU A 162 -9.55 0.47 16.00
C GLU A 162 -10.34 1.70 16.45
N LYS A 163 -11.50 1.98 15.82
CA LYS A 163 -12.33 3.17 16.07
C LYS A 163 -11.58 4.49 15.84
N LYS A 164 -10.66 4.51 14.88
CA LYS A 164 -9.95 5.69 14.41
C LYS A 164 -10.70 6.36 13.25
N PRO A 165 -10.51 7.67 13.01
CA PRO A 165 -11.05 8.35 11.84
C PRO A 165 -10.55 7.73 10.53
N VAL A 166 -11.44 7.61 9.54
CA VAL A 166 -11.15 6.96 8.25
C VAL A 166 -10.55 7.94 7.23
N ASP A 167 -10.89 9.22 7.32
CA ASP A 167 -10.51 10.24 6.32
C ASP A 167 -9.07 10.78 6.48
N ASP A 168 -8.30 10.27 7.44
CA ASP A 168 -6.98 10.81 7.80
C ASP A 168 -5.83 10.24 6.95
N TYR A 169 -6.07 9.30 6.01
CA TYR A 169 -5.02 8.61 5.23
C TYR A 169 -3.98 9.57 4.60
N ILE A 170 -4.41 10.44 3.67
CA ILE A 170 -3.51 11.43 3.05
C ILE A 170 -2.99 12.43 4.08
N GLN A 171 -3.86 12.80 5.03
CA GLN A 171 -3.60 13.87 5.98
C GLN A 171 -2.53 13.49 7.01
N GLN A 172 -2.42 12.21 7.36
CA GLN A 172 -1.36 11.64 8.17
C GLN A 172 -0.02 11.83 7.50
N PHE A 173 0.14 11.36 6.24
CA PHE A 173 1.40 11.48 5.51
C PHE A 173 1.77 12.93 5.27
N ARG A 174 0.80 13.79 5.00
CA ARG A 174 1.00 15.24 4.93
C ARG A 174 1.59 15.79 6.23
N ARG A 175 0.95 15.57 7.37
CA ARG A 175 1.40 16.10 8.67
C ARG A 175 2.77 15.57 9.04
N ALA A 176 3.03 14.29 8.74
CA ALA A 176 4.32 13.68 8.97
C ALA A 176 5.39 14.35 8.07
N LEU A 177 5.14 14.49 6.77
CA LEU A 177 6.10 15.13 5.86
C LEU A 177 6.32 16.63 6.17
N GLU A 178 5.29 17.37 6.60
CA GLU A 178 5.45 18.74 7.07
C GLU A 178 6.36 18.83 8.30
N LYS A 179 6.18 17.93 9.28
CA LYS A 179 7.03 17.84 10.46
C LYS A 179 8.45 17.37 10.16
N SER A 180 8.64 16.58 9.10
CA SER A 180 9.95 16.06 8.75
C SER A 180 10.96 17.16 8.39
N ARG A 181 10.47 18.34 7.98
CA ARG A 181 11.27 19.53 7.67
C ARG A 181 12.14 20.02 8.82
N GLU A 182 11.69 19.82 10.06
CA GLU A 182 12.45 20.19 11.26
C GLU A 182 13.80 19.45 11.33
N PHE A 183 13.95 18.36 10.57
CA PHE A 183 15.13 17.51 10.56
C PHE A 183 15.96 17.63 9.29
N LEU A 184 15.58 18.48 8.34
CA LEU A 184 16.26 18.64 7.05
C LEU A 184 17.18 19.87 7.05
N ASN A 185 18.39 19.74 6.51
CA ASN A 185 19.24 20.89 6.22
C ASN A 185 18.91 21.47 4.83
N VAL A 186 18.00 22.44 4.77
CA VAL A 186 17.43 22.94 3.50
C VAL A 186 18.46 23.69 2.65
N GLU A 187 19.45 24.34 3.27
CA GLU A 187 20.44 25.18 2.58
C GLU A 187 21.46 24.38 1.74
N GLU A 188 21.65 23.08 2.03
CA GLU A 188 22.65 22.22 1.36
C GLU A 188 22.04 21.13 0.46
N ASN A 189 20.72 21.15 0.26
CA ASN A 189 20.00 20.06 -0.41
C ASN A 189 20.31 20.00 -1.91
N LYS A 190 21.15 19.04 -2.31
CA LYS A 190 21.48 18.77 -3.72
C LYS A 190 20.33 18.13 -4.52
N ASN A 191 19.20 17.83 -3.86
CA ASN A 191 18.17 16.88 -4.32
C ASN A 191 16.85 17.49 -4.79
N LEU A 192 16.86 18.74 -5.21
CA LEU A 192 15.68 19.42 -5.76
C LEU A 192 15.42 19.07 -7.23
N SER A 193 16.09 18.06 -7.80
CA SER A 193 15.80 17.64 -9.18
C SER A 193 14.36 17.14 -9.29
N PRO A 194 13.65 17.49 -10.39
CA PRO A 194 12.26 17.07 -10.58
C PRO A 194 12.15 15.55 -10.59
N LEU A 195 11.18 15.02 -9.85
CA LEU A 195 10.82 13.60 -9.84
C LEU A 195 9.88 13.32 -11.01
N TYR A 196 10.12 12.24 -11.76
CA TYR A 196 9.24 11.79 -12.84
C TYR A 196 8.51 10.54 -12.36
N LEU A 197 7.20 10.67 -12.12
CA LEU A 197 6.36 9.60 -11.59
C LEU A 197 5.43 9.04 -12.67
N ASP A 198 5.66 7.78 -12.99
CA ASP A 198 4.79 6.93 -13.78
C ASP A 198 3.69 6.32 -12.88
N CYS A 199 2.43 6.70 -13.13
CA CYS A 199 1.29 6.22 -12.35
C CYS A 199 0.58 5.01 -12.99
N ALA A 200 1.18 4.36 -14.00
CA ALA A 200 0.68 3.16 -14.66
C ALA A 200 -0.73 3.25 -15.29
N ASN A 201 -1.26 4.46 -15.46
CA ASN A 201 -2.67 4.76 -15.75
C ASN A 201 -3.64 4.19 -14.70
N GLY A 202 -3.13 3.92 -13.49
CA GLY A 202 -3.84 3.33 -12.37
C GLY A 202 -4.39 4.32 -11.37
N VAL A 203 -5.10 3.78 -10.38
CA VAL A 203 -5.81 4.55 -9.35
C VAL A 203 -4.87 5.41 -8.50
N GLY A 204 -3.59 5.01 -8.37
CA GLY A 204 -2.57 5.78 -7.68
C GLY A 204 -2.40 7.21 -8.21
N SER A 205 -2.65 7.43 -9.50
CA SER A 205 -2.58 8.76 -10.12
C SER A 205 -3.55 9.77 -9.48
N LEU A 206 -4.76 9.33 -9.14
CA LEU A 206 -5.79 10.17 -8.52
C LEU A 206 -5.37 10.62 -7.11
N TRP A 207 -4.78 9.70 -6.35
CA TRP A 207 -4.44 9.93 -4.95
C TRP A 207 -3.15 10.71 -4.77
N ILE A 208 -2.13 10.46 -5.60
CA ILE A 208 -0.94 11.29 -5.60
C ILE A 208 -1.27 12.70 -6.09
N ALA A 209 -2.13 12.86 -7.11
CA ALA A 209 -2.60 14.17 -7.54
C ALA A 209 -3.34 14.90 -6.42
N LYS A 210 -4.29 14.22 -5.74
CA LYS A 210 -5.00 14.77 -4.58
C LYS A 210 -4.05 15.16 -3.44
N TYR A 211 -3.01 14.36 -3.18
CA TYR A 211 -1.98 14.72 -2.22
C TYR A 211 -1.25 16.00 -2.66
N LEU A 212 -0.83 16.08 -3.92
CA LEU A 212 -0.08 17.23 -4.44
C LEU A 212 -0.92 18.52 -4.44
N GLU A 213 -2.17 18.45 -4.90
CA GLU A 213 -3.14 19.56 -4.92
C GLU A 213 -3.38 20.13 -3.52
N ASN A 214 -3.65 19.27 -2.54
CA ASN A 214 -3.91 19.70 -1.17
C ASN A 214 -2.71 20.43 -0.56
N ASN A 215 -1.50 20.13 -1.00
CA ASN A 215 -0.25 20.60 -0.39
C ASN A 215 0.43 21.76 -1.12
N GLY A 216 -0.24 22.38 -2.10
CA GLY A 216 0.33 23.53 -2.83
C GLY A 216 1.50 23.17 -3.75
N PHE A 217 1.60 21.90 -4.17
CA PHE A 217 2.59 21.47 -5.16
C PHE A 217 2.12 21.80 -6.58
N ILE A 218 3.08 22.11 -7.46
CA ILE A 218 2.82 22.34 -8.89
C ILE A 218 2.87 20.99 -9.61
N CYS A 219 1.70 20.46 -9.98
CA CYS A 219 1.60 19.36 -10.93
C CYS A 219 1.84 19.88 -12.36
N LYS A 220 2.90 19.41 -13.01
CA LYS A 220 3.01 19.49 -14.47
C LYS A 220 2.43 18.20 -15.05
N ASN A 221 1.14 18.22 -15.38
CA ASN A 221 0.59 17.25 -16.32
C ASN A 221 0.94 17.70 -17.74
N GLY A 222 1.11 16.75 -18.66
CA GLY A 222 1.14 17.07 -20.10
C GLY A 222 -0.12 17.77 -20.63
N LEU A 223 -1.15 17.98 -19.80
CA LEU A 223 -2.32 18.79 -20.07
C LEU A 223 -2.74 19.56 -18.80
N ASP A 224 -2.71 20.88 -18.90
CA ASP A 224 -3.24 21.93 -18.02
C ASP A 224 -2.59 22.18 -16.64
N VAL A 225 -1.93 23.34 -16.60
CA VAL A 225 -1.22 23.95 -15.47
C VAL A 225 -2.15 24.96 -14.80
N ILE A 226 -2.36 24.84 -13.49
CA ILE A 226 -2.68 26.02 -12.67
C ILE A 226 -1.35 26.58 -12.17
N LYS A 227 -0.95 27.72 -12.74
CA LYS A 227 0.13 28.55 -12.21
C LYS A 227 -0.34 29.09 -10.86
N ASN A 228 0.43 28.87 -9.80
CA ASN A 228 0.49 29.86 -8.73
C ASN A 228 1.81 30.61 -8.91
N GLU A 229 1.70 31.91 -9.19
CA GLU A 229 2.80 32.88 -9.21
C GLU A 229 3.20 33.25 -7.77
N ASP A 230 3.27 32.27 -6.87
CA ASP A 230 3.70 32.48 -5.50
C ASP A 230 5.20 32.18 -5.38
N GLU A 231 5.96 33.20 -5.00
CA GLU A 231 7.40 33.21 -4.71
C GLU A 231 7.81 32.28 -3.52
N ASN A 232 6.95 31.34 -3.11
CA ASN A 232 7.17 30.38 -2.03
C ASN A 232 7.53 28.96 -2.52
N LEU A 233 8.03 28.81 -3.75
CA LEU A 233 8.49 27.52 -4.31
C LEU A 233 9.52 26.81 -3.40
N ASP A 234 10.31 27.57 -2.64
CA ASP A 234 11.30 27.07 -1.67
C ASP A 234 10.70 26.28 -0.50
N LYS A 235 9.37 26.27 -0.35
CA LYS A 235 8.67 25.53 0.70
C LYS A 235 8.16 24.16 0.24
N ASN A 236 8.42 23.70 -0.98
CA ASN A 236 7.93 22.39 -1.43
C ASN A 236 9.01 21.31 -1.30
N ILE A 237 8.73 20.25 -0.53
CA ILE A 237 9.70 19.15 -0.32
C ILE A 237 9.92 18.39 -1.63
N ILE A 238 8.88 18.12 -2.43
CA ILE A 238 8.96 17.26 -3.61
C ILE A 238 8.34 17.96 -4.84
N LEU A 239 9.10 18.14 -5.92
CA LEU A 239 8.57 18.55 -7.23
C LEU A 239 8.33 17.31 -8.09
N VAL A 240 7.07 17.03 -8.46
CA VAL A 240 6.69 15.80 -9.17
C VAL A 240 6.05 16.13 -10.53
N ASN A 241 6.53 15.46 -11.58
CA ASN A 241 5.91 15.42 -12.90
C ASN A 241 5.18 14.09 -13.04
N LEU A 242 3.87 14.12 -13.26
CA LEU A 242 3.04 12.93 -13.37
C LEU A 242 2.91 12.50 -14.84
N PHE A 243 3.10 11.21 -15.07
CA PHE A 243 2.94 10.55 -16.36
C PHE A 243 2.03 9.34 -16.20
N ASN A 244 1.43 8.89 -17.32
CA ASN A 244 0.52 7.75 -17.35
C ASN A 244 -0.58 7.87 -16.28
N THR A 245 -1.42 8.90 -16.40
CA THR A 245 -2.47 9.24 -15.44
C THR A 245 -3.90 9.00 -15.98
N ASN A 246 -4.04 8.36 -17.15
CA ASN A 246 -5.35 8.20 -17.79
C ASN A 246 -6.13 7.01 -17.21
N THR A 247 -6.79 7.24 -16.07
CA THR A 247 -7.61 6.23 -15.38
C THR A 247 -8.92 5.87 -16.08
N ASN A 248 -9.31 6.63 -17.10
CA ASN A 248 -10.57 6.41 -17.81
C ASN A 248 -10.45 5.39 -18.96
N ASN A 249 -9.23 4.96 -19.30
CA ASN A 249 -8.99 3.97 -20.33
C ASN A 249 -8.29 2.72 -19.77
N GLY A 250 -9.07 1.68 -19.51
CA GLY A 250 -8.55 0.41 -18.98
C GLY A 250 -7.54 -0.29 -19.89
N GLU A 251 -7.48 0.00 -21.20
CA GLU A 251 -6.46 -0.58 -22.10
C GLU A 251 -5.06 0.00 -21.87
N LEU A 252 -4.97 1.17 -21.23
CA LEU A 252 -3.70 1.81 -20.90
C LEU A 252 -3.16 1.38 -19.53
N LEU A 253 -4.00 0.78 -18.68
CA LEU A 253 -3.62 0.31 -17.35
C LEU A 253 -2.50 -0.73 -17.44
N ASN A 254 -1.34 -0.41 -16.84
CA ASN A 254 -0.11 -1.22 -16.87
C ASN A 254 0.43 -1.54 -18.28
N ASN A 255 -0.01 -0.82 -19.32
CA ASN A 255 0.37 -1.10 -20.70
C ASN A 255 1.63 -0.30 -21.09
N GLY A 256 2.77 -0.97 -21.16
CA GLY A 256 4.06 -0.33 -21.45
C GLY A 256 4.54 0.62 -20.35
N CYS A 257 3.97 0.53 -19.15
CA CYS A 257 4.25 1.37 -18.01
C CYS A 257 3.98 0.60 -16.70
N GLY A 258 4.36 1.18 -15.57
CA GLY A 258 4.17 0.66 -14.22
C GLY A 258 5.39 -0.07 -13.65
N ALA A 259 5.36 -0.28 -12.33
CA ALA A 259 6.46 -0.87 -11.57
C ALA A 259 6.94 -2.22 -12.14
N ASP A 260 6.00 -3.14 -12.43
CA ASP A 260 6.33 -4.44 -13.02
C ASP A 260 6.92 -4.32 -14.42
N PHE A 261 6.43 -3.40 -15.26
CA PHE A 261 6.99 -3.16 -16.58
C PHE A 261 8.45 -2.71 -16.47
N VAL A 262 8.74 -1.72 -15.63
CA VAL A 262 10.10 -1.20 -15.45
C VAL A 262 11.02 -2.26 -14.85
N LYS A 263 10.55 -3.00 -13.83
CA LYS A 263 11.31 -4.07 -13.18
C LYS A 263 11.68 -5.20 -14.15
N ILE A 264 10.76 -5.59 -15.04
CA ILE A 264 10.95 -6.73 -15.97
C ILE A 264 11.66 -6.32 -17.26
N LYS A 265 11.27 -5.18 -17.84
CA LYS A 265 11.78 -4.72 -19.14
C LYS A 265 13.02 -3.84 -19.04
N THR A 266 13.30 -3.26 -17.86
CA THR A 266 14.43 -2.36 -17.63
C THR A 266 14.49 -1.25 -18.67
N SER A 267 13.33 -0.65 -18.96
CA SER A 267 13.14 0.38 -19.99
C SER A 267 12.29 1.54 -19.47
N LEU A 268 12.40 2.71 -20.10
CA LEU A 268 11.53 3.84 -19.78
C LEU A 268 10.05 3.49 -20.03
N PRO A 269 9.13 3.90 -19.13
CA PRO A 269 7.70 3.78 -19.35
C PRO A 269 7.24 4.53 -20.61
N ALA A 270 6.10 4.10 -21.15
CA ALA A 270 5.39 4.86 -22.18
C ALA A 270 5.15 6.31 -21.72
N ASN A 271 5.10 7.23 -22.67
CA ASN A 271 4.88 8.67 -22.48
C ASN A 271 5.97 9.42 -21.69
N PHE A 272 7.04 8.77 -21.26
CA PHE A 272 8.21 9.47 -20.74
C PHE A 272 8.95 10.21 -21.88
N PRO A 273 9.59 11.36 -21.61
CA PRO A 273 10.42 12.04 -22.61
C PRO A 273 11.57 11.14 -23.09
N ALA A 274 11.76 11.08 -24.40
CA ALA A 274 12.83 10.27 -25.01
C ALA A 274 14.23 10.82 -24.71
N ASP A 275 14.34 12.13 -24.47
CA ASP A 275 15.54 12.88 -24.17
C ASP A 275 15.71 13.17 -22.66
N LEU A 276 15.19 12.26 -21.82
CA LEU A 276 15.29 12.37 -20.37
C LEU A 276 16.76 12.54 -19.92
N PRO A 277 17.11 13.61 -19.17
CA PRO A 277 18.49 13.83 -18.75
C PRO A 277 19.04 12.65 -17.94
N VAL A 278 20.31 12.33 -18.17
CA VAL A 278 21.03 11.30 -17.38
C VAL A 278 20.95 11.64 -15.90
N GLY A 279 20.66 10.63 -15.08
CA GLY A 279 20.51 10.81 -13.63
C GLY A 279 19.17 11.42 -13.19
N THR A 280 18.20 11.59 -14.09
CA THR A 280 16.85 12.01 -13.70
C THR A 280 16.24 10.95 -12.79
N ARG A 281 15.72 11.39 -11.64
CA ARG A 281 15.07 10.52 -10.67
C ARG A 281 13.68 10.15 -11.17
N CYS A 282 13.48 8.87 -11.46
CA CYS A 282 12.22 8.33 -11.93
C CYS A 282 11.68 7.31 -10.94
N VAL A 283 10.36 7.15 -10.97
CA VAL A 283 9.64 6.24 -10.10
C VAL A 283 8.39 5.74 -10.81
N SER A 284 8.03 4.48 -10.59
CA SER A 284 6.81 3.87 -11.10
C SER A 284 6.00 3.24 -9.98
N PHE A 285 4.70 3.52 -9.96
CA PHE A 285 3.69 2.74 -9.25
C PHE A 285 3.22 1.57 -10.11
N ASP A 286 2.58 0.58 -9.51
CA ASP A 286 1.72 -0.36 -10.24
C ASP A 286 0.24 0.10 -10.22
N GLY A 287 -0.64 -0.69 -10.85
CA GLY A 287 -2.02 -0.28 -11.14
C GLY A 287 -2.88 0.08 -9.91
N ASP A 288 -2.67 -0.59 -8.76
CA ASP A 288 -3.37 -0.34 -7.49
C ASP A 288 -2.51 0.35 -6.43
N ALA A 289 -1.30 0.78 -6.81
CA ALA A 289 -0.31 1.50 -6.00
C ALA A 289 0.13 0.76 -4.72
N ASP A 290 0.30 -0.56 -4.81
CA ASP A 290 0.88 -1.40 -3.74
C ASP A 290 2.38 -1.69 -3.94
N ARG A 291 2.98 -1.21 -5.04
CA ARG A 291 4.41 -1.35 -5.38
C ARG A 291 5.07 -0.05 -5.79
N LEU A 292 6.33 0.11 -5.38
CA LEU A 292 7.19 1.23 -5.76
C LEU A 292 8.52 0.76 -6.34
N ILE A 293 8.87 1.27 -7.53
CA ILE A 293 10.20 1.06 -8.12
C ILE A 293 10.81 2.41 -8.51
N TYR A 294 12.01 2.69 -8.00
CA TYR A 294 12.83 3.80 -8.46
C TYR A 294 13.78 3.36 -9.57
N PHE A 295 14.11 4.30 -10.45
CA PHE A 295 15.08 4.06 -11.52
C PHE A 295 15.64 5.37 -12.06
N TYR A 296 16.74 5.27 -12.80
CA TYR A 296 17.31 6.37 -13.57
C TYR A 296 18.10 5.84 -14.77
N SER A 297 18.37 6.69 -15.76
CA SER A 297 19.26 6.36 -16.88
C SER A 297 20.69 6.80 -16.57
N ASN A 298 21.67 5.91 -16.73
CA ASN A 298 23.08 6.21 -16.53
C ASN A 298 23.71 6.88 -17.79
N LEU A 299 25.02 7.19 -17.74
CA LEU A 299 25.73 7.84 -18.85
C LEU A 299 25.77 7.01 -20.15
N GLU A 300 25.55 5.70 -20.06
CA GLU A 300 25.51 4.78 -21.20
C GLU A 300 24.08 4.60 -21.75
N GLY A 301 23.09 5.29 -21.17
CA GLY A 301 21.68 5.16 -21.54
C GLY A 301 21.01 3.91 -20.97
N LYS A 302 21.67 3.18 -20.06
CA LYS A 302 21.11 1.99 -19.41
C LYS A 302 20.26 2.41 -18.20
N ILE A 303 19.11 1.75 -18.05
CA ILE A 303 18.27 1.90 -16.86
C ILE A 303 18.90 1.17 -15.66
N CYS A 304 19.24 1.95 -14.62
CA CYS A 304 19.61 1.47 -13.31
C CYS A 304 18.37 1.41 -12.42
N LEU A 305 18.10 0.25 -11.82
CA LEU A 305 16.95 0.04 -10.94
C LEU A 305 17.35 0.19 -9.48
N LEU A 306 16.50 0.89 -8.72
CA LEU A 306 16.52 0.90 -7.25
C LEU A 306 15.17 0.33 -6.80
N ASP A 307 15.15 -0.98 -6.64
CA ASP A 307 13.97 -1.76 -6.33
C ASP A 307 13.68 -1.86 -4.83
N GLY A 308 12.73 -2.73 -4.44
CA GLY A 308 12.35 -2.87 -3.04
C GLY A 308 13.49 -3.25 -2.10
N ASP A 309 14.56 -3.91 -2.56
CA ASP A 309 15.74 -4.18 -1.72
C ASP A 309 16.50 -2.88 -1.40
N HIS A 310 16.52 -1.92 -2.33
CA HIS A 310 17.14 -0.61 -2.10
C HIS A 310 16.30 0.25 -1.15
N ILE A 311 14.96 0.17 -1.26
CA ILE A 311 14.02 0.84 -0.34
C ILE A 311 14.19 0.26 1.08
N CYS A 312 14.25 -1.07 1.18
CA CYS A 312 14.50 -1.77 2.42
C CYS A 312 15.80 -1.32 3.09
N ALA A 313 16.89 -1.22 2.31
CA ALA A 313 18.19 -0.83 2.82
C ALA A 313 18.24 0.62 3.32
N ILE A 314 17.67 1.59 2.61
CA ILE A 314 17.65 2.99 3.08
C ILE A 314 16.78 3.17 4.33
N PHE A 315 15.65 2.46 4.43
CA PHE A 315 14.82 2.44 5.63
C PHE A 315 15.57 1.80 6.80
N THR A 316 16.22 0.67 6.56
CA THR A 316 17.05 -0.04 7.55
C THR A 316 18.16 0.84 8.10
N LYS A 317 18.90 1.52 7.21
CA LYS A 317 19.95 2.45 7.61
C LYS A 317 19.41 3.55 8.51
N PHE A 318 18.31 4.20 8.10
CA PHE A 318 17.71 5.28 8.88
C PHE A 318 17.26 4.81 10.26
N ILE A 319 16.51 3.72 10.35
CA ILE A 319 16.00 3.18 11.63
C ILE A 319 17.17 2.81 12.55
N ASN A 320 18.18 2.12 12.02
CA ASN A 320 19.34 1.69 12.80
C ASN A 320 20.13 2.87 13.38
N GLU A 321 20.34 3.94 12.61
CA GLU A 321 20.97 5.18 13.11
C GLU A 321 20.19 5.78 14.28
N GLN A 322 18.86 5.75 14.25
CA GLN A 322 18.04 6.31 15.33
C GLN A 322 18.07 5.41 16.57
N LEU A 323 17.97 4.09 16.39
CA LEU A 323 18.00 3.13 17.49
C LEU A 323 19.31 3.15 18.27
N ASN A 324 20.44 3.41 17.61
CA ASN A 324 21.75 3.47 18.26
C ASN A 324 21.92 4.66 19.22
N GLU A 325 21.11 5.71 19.06
CA GLU A 325 21.24 6.95 19.84
C GLU A 325 19.99 7.28 20.69
N ALA A 326 18.86 6.61 20.44
CA ALA A 326 17.60 6.87 21.12
C ALA A 326 17.65 6.45 22.60
N LYS A 327 17.58 7.45 23.49
CA LYS A 327 17.59 7.25 24.95
C LYS A 327 16.33 7.80 25.62
N ILE A 328 15.87 7.11 26.67
CA ILE A 328 14.82 7.57 27.58
C ILE A 328 15.41 7.53 29.00
N ASN A 329 15.36 8.65 29.74
CA ASN A 329 15.97 8.80 31.06
C ASN A 329 17.48 8.43 31.11
N GLY A 330 18.21 8.72 30.03
CA GLY A 330 19.65 8.43 29.91
C GLY A 330 19.99 6.99 29.49
N GLU A 331 19.01 6.09 29.40
CA GLU A 331 19.20 4.70 28.98
C GLU A 331 18.77 4.48 27.53
N LEU A 332 19.52 3.68 26.77
CA LEU A 332 19.17 3.34 25.38
C LEU A 332 17.85 2.55 25.35
N ILE A 333 16.96 2.89 24.41
CA ILE A 333 15.72 2.15 24.24
C ILE A 333 16.00 0.71 23.80
N ASN A 334 15.18 -0.23 24.25
CA ASN A 334 15.35 -1.65 23.95
C ASN A 334 14.21 -2.14 23.05
N LEU A 335 14.46 -2.17 21.74
CA LEU A 335 13.57 -2.68 20.71
C LEU A 335 14.35 -3.68 19.85
N ASN A 336 13.78 -4.85 19.56
CA ASN A 336 14.38 -5.73 18.57
C ASN A 336 13.98 -5.25 17.16
N PHE A 337 14.98 -5.09 16.30
CA PHE A 337 14.83 -4.65 14.92
C PHE A 337 15.22 -5.80 13.98
N GLY A 338 14.40 -6.06 12.96
CA GLY A 338 14.62 -7.15 12.02
C GLY A 338 14.27 -6.78 10.59
N VAL A 339 15.10 -7.26 9.66
CA VAL A 339 14.91 -7.15 8.21
C VAL A 339 14.54 -8.53 7.68
N VAL A 340 13.42 -8.62 6.95
CA VAL A 340 12.93 -9.86 6.35
C VAL A 340 12.96 -9.74 4.83
N GLN A 341 13.66 -10.65 4.17
CA GLN A 341 13.79 -10.70 2.72
C GLN A 341 13.55 -12.12 2.20
N THR A 342 13.28 -12.24 0.90
CA THR A 342 13.19 -13.55 0.23
C THR A 342 14.49 -13.86 -0.54
N ALA A 343 14.79 -15.15 -0.74
CA ALA A 343 16.00 -15.60 -1.44
C ALA A 343 15.98 -15.48 -2.99
N TYR A 344 14.98 -14.80 -3.59
CA TYR A 344 14.66 -14.67 -5.04
C TYR A 344 14.89 -15.87 -6.00
N ALA A 345 13.80 -16.47 -6.47
CA ALA A 345 13.65 -17.07 -7.81
C ALA A 345 12.16 -17.30 -8.16
N ASN A 346 11.69 -16.70 -9.26
CA ASN A 346 10.45 -16.97 -10.02
C ASN A 346 9.07 -16.98 -9.30
N GLY A 347 8.31 -15.89 -9.46
CA GLY A 347 7.00 -15.94 -10.13
C GLY A 347 5.73 -16.40 -9.40
N ASN A 348 5.75 -16.73 -8.11
CA ASN A 348 4.52 -17.07 -7.38
C ASN A 348 4.34 -16.23 -6.12
N SER A 349 3.13 -15.66 -5.99
CA SER A 349 2.68 -14.69 -5.01
C SER A 349 2.69 -15.15 -3.55
N THR A 350 2.93 -16.43 -3.26
CA THR A 350 2.89 -17.04 -1.90
C THR A 350 3.82 -16.41 -0.86
N ARG A 351 4.70 -15.48 -1.21
CA ARG A 351 5.83 -15.06 -0.36
C ARG A 351 5.55 -13.85 0.53
N THR A 352 4.68 -12.93 0.10
CA THR A 352 4.42 -11.68 0.84
C THR A 352 3.85 -11.93 2.24
N LYS A 353 2.89 -12.88 2.40
CA LYS A 353 2.31 -13.23 3.71
C LYS A 353 3.34 -13.82 4.67
N HIS A 354 4.27 -14.62 4.17
CA HIS A 354 5.34 -15.18 4.99
C HIS A 354 6.35 -14.12 5.44
N LEU A 355 6.64 -13.14 4.58
CA LEU A 355 7.47 -12.00 4.95
C LEU A 355 6.81 -11.18 6.07
N GLU A 356 5.53 -10.86 5.89
CA GLU A 356 4.75 -10.13 6.89
C GLU A 356 4.73 -10.88 8.23
N GLU A 357 4.37 -12.17 8.23
CA GLU A 357 4.34 -13.01 9.44
C GLU A 357 5.71 -13.06 10.14
N ALA A 358 6.80 -13.15 9.37
CA ALA A 358 8.15 -13.10 9.93
C ALA A 358 8.49 -11.73 10.53
N ALA A 359 8.08 -10.63 9.88
CA ALA A 359 8.32 -9.27 10.35
C ALA A 359 7.60 -8.96 11.68
N LEU A 360 6.45 -9.60 11.94
CA LEU A 360 5.71 -9.48 13.21
C LEU A 360 6.47 -10.02 14.44
N ASN A 361 7.56 -10.77 14.25
CA ASN A 361 8.40 -11.26 15.36
C ASN A 361 9.36 -10.19 15.93
N TYR A 362 9.36 -8.99 15.35
CA TYR A 362 10.19 -7.86 15.77
C TYR A 362 9.34 -6.70 16.28
N ASP A 363 9.93 -5.85 17.13
CA ASP A 363 9.34 -4.61 17.59
C ASP A 363 9.30 -3.57 16.47
N ILE A 364 10.31 -3.63 15.59
CA ILE A 364 10.33 -2.96 14.30
C ILE A 364 10.71 -4.01 13.26
N GLY A 365 9.78 -4.38 12.39
CA GLY A 365 9.99 -5.40 11.36
C GLY A 365 9.86 -4.78 9.98
N ILE A 366 10.94 -4.75 9.20
CA ILE A 366 10.90 -4.30 7.81
C ILE A 366 10.87 -5.49 6.87
N TYR A 367 10.02 -5.43 5.85
CA TYR A 367 10.01 -6.41 4.78
C TYR A 367 9.75 -5.74 3.44
N PHE A 368 10.50 -6.14 2.42
CA PHE A 368 10.29 -5.73 1.04
C PHE A 368 10.58 -6.89 0.09
N GLU A 369 9.82 -6.92 -0.99
CA GLU A 369 10.08 -7.70 -2.19
C GLU A 369 10.71 -6.81 -3.28
N ALA A 370 11.53 -7.37 -4.16
CA ALA A 370 12.29 -6.67 -5.20
C ALA A 370 11.38 -6.22 -6.35
N ASN A 371 10.10 -6.60 -6.32
CA ASN A 371 9.06 -6.02 -7.16
C ASN A 371 8.58 -4.66 -6.63
N GLY A 372 9.07 -4.21 -5.46
CA GLY A 372 8.73 -2.93 -4.87
C GLY A 372 7.60 -2.97 -3.83
N HIS A 373 7.06 -4.15 -3.51
CA HIS A 373 6.04 -4.29 -2.48
C HIS A 373 6.68 -4.52 -1.10
N GLY A 374 6.32 -3.72 -0.10
CA GLY A 374 6.82 -3.89 1.26
C GLY A 374 6.49 -2.73 2.16
N THR A 375 6.71 -2.89 3.47
CA THR A 375 6.53 -1.81 4.44
C THR A 375 7.29 -2.11 5.74
N VAL A 376 7.06 -1.29 6.77
CA VAL A 376 7.60 -1.43 8.13
C VAL A 376 6.47 -1.62 9.13
N TYR A 377 6.54 -2.70 9.88
CA TYR A 377 5.68 -2.98 11.03
C TYR A 377 6.27 -2.43 12.33
N PHE A 378 5.39 -1.97 13.23
CA PHE A 378 5.74 -1.53 14.58
C PHE A 378 4.89 -2.25 15.64
N SER A 379 5.53 -2.75 16.70
CA SER A 379 4.83 -3.45 17.78
C SER A 379 4.14 -2.49 18.77
N ASP A 380 3.23 -3.02 19.59
CA ASP A 380 2.67 -2.28 20.73
C ASP A 380 3.76 -1.79 21.70
N LYS A 381 4.87 -2.53 21.81
CA LYS A 381 6.01 -2.14 22.65
C LYS A 381 6.72 -0.93 22.06
N PHE A 382 6.91 -0.87 20.74
CA PHE A 382 7.39 0.34 20.06
C PHE A 382 6.53 1.55 20.42
N TYR A 383 5.21 1.47 20.24
CA TYR A 383 4.32 2.61 20.49
C TYR A 383 4.28 3.03 21.96
N LYS A 384 4.37 2.09 22.91
CA LYS A 384 4.50 2.41 24.35
C LYS A 384 5.77 3.19 24.62
N LEU A 385 6.91 2.75 24.09
CA LEU A 385 8.20 3.42 24.27
C LEU A 385 8.25 4.79 23.62
N ILE A 386 7.72 4.94 22.41
CA ILE A 386 7.59 6.26 21.77
C ILE A 386 6.75 7.20 22.65
N LYS A 387 5.59 6.73 23.13
CA LYS A 387 4.74 7.52 24.01
C LYS A 387 5.43 7.88 25.34
N GLU A 388 6.20 6.97 25.92
CA GLU A 388 6.99 7.25 27.13
C GLU A 388 8.05 8.32 26.87
N GLY A 389 8.78 8.23 25.75
CA GLY A 389 9.78 9.23 25.35
C GLY A 389 9.16 10.59 25.01
N GLU A 390 7.95 10.61 24.45
CA GLU A 390 7.19 11.84 24.20
C GLU A 390 6.64 12.49 25.49
N ASN A 391 6.45 11.72 26.57
CA ASN A 391 5.89 12.18 27.86
C ASN A 391 6.93 12.27 29.00
N GLY A 392 8.23 12.16 28.68
CA GLY A 392 9.32 12.13 29.66
C GLY A 392 9.35 13.34 30.59
N LYS A 393 9.84 13.13 31.82
CA LYS A 393 9.90 14.15 32.90
C LYS A 393 10.97 15.23 32.69
N GLU A 394 11.84 15.09 31.68
CA GLU A 394 12.82 16.12 31.36
C GLU A 394 12.09 17.34 30.81
N LYS A 395 12.24 18.47 31.51
CA LYS A 395 11.61 19.75 31.18
C LYS A 395 12.14 20.41 29.90
N GLU A 396 12.94 19.71 29.10
CA GLU A 396 13.57 20.26 27.90
C GLU A 396 13.53 19.20 26.79
N GLU A 397 12.56 19.35 25.88
CA GLU A 397 12.48 18.76 24.54
C GLU A 397 12.49 17.22 24.37
N ILE A 398 11.52 16.67 23.60
CA ILE A 398 11.50 15.25 23.23
C ILE A 398 12.83 14.89 22.52
N PRO A 399 13.53 13.81 22.90
CA PRO A 399 14.80 13.45 22.28
C PRO A 399 14.70 13.31 20.77
N ARG A 400 15.62 13.94 20.02
CA ARG A 400 15.62 14.00 18.54
C ARG A 400 15.36 12.63 17.89
N TYR A 401 16.05 11.59 18.35
CA TYR A 401 15.96 10.24 17.80
C TYR A 401 14.59 9.57 18.05
N ILE A 402 13.96 9.86 19.20
CA ILE A 402 12.58 9.43 19.49
C ILE A 402 11.60 10.16 18.57
N LYS A 403 11.78 11.48 18.37
CA LYS A 403 10.96 12.24 17.41
C LYS A 403 11.08 11.68 16.00
N LEU A 404 12.29 11.34 15.55
CA LEU A 404 12.54 10.76 14.22
C LEU A 404 11.90 9.37 14.06
N LEU A 405 11.97 8.49 15.06
CA LEU A 405 11.28 7.19 15.04
C LEU A 405 9.75 7.36 15.01
N SER A 406 9.20 8.24 15.86
CA SER A 406 7.77 8.59 15.90
C SER A 406 7.27 9.19 14.59
N LEU A 407 8.10 10.01 13.94
CA LEU A 407 7.83 10.61 12.65
C LEU A 407 7.82 9.55 11.55
N PHE A 408 8.84 8.69 11.51
CA PHE A 408 8.99 7.66 10.50
C PHE A 408 7.83 6.67 10.53
N SER A 409 7.38 6.24 11.72
CA SER A 409 6.20 5.37 11.86
C SER A 409 4.90 6.00 11.36
N LYS A 410 4.87 7.33 11.17
CA LYS A 410 3.71 8.06 10.62
C LYS A 410 3.85 8.32 9.12
N LEU A 411 5.05 8.21 8.56
CA LEU A 411 5.33 8.37 7.12
C LEU A 411 5.06 7.09 6.32
N VAL A 412 5.26 5.93 6.95
CA VAL A 412 4.99 4.61 6.34
C VAL A 412 3.58 4.11 6.67
N ASN A 413 3.06 3.19 5.84
CA ASN A 413 1.81 2.49 6.10
C ASN A 413 2.10 1.12 6.71
N GLU A 414 1.94 0.97 8.02
CA GLU A 414 2.33 -0.26 8.76
C GLU A 414 1.48 -1.52 8.49
N VAL A 415 0.53 -1.45 7.55
CA VAL A 415 -0.49 -2.49 7.32
C VAL A 415 -0.24 -3.30 6.05
N ASP A 416 0.15 -2.64 4.98
CA ASP A 416 0.41 -3.25 3.68
C ASP A 416 1.41 -2.38 2.91
N GLY A 417 2.04 -2.93 1.86
CA GLY A 417 2.93 -2.15 1.02
C GLY A 417 2.21 -1.00 0.33
N ASP A 418 2.72 0.22 0.47
CA ASP A 418 2.02 1.46 0.08
C ASP A 418 2.95 2.35 -0.73
N ALA A 419 2.77 2.33 -2.06
CA ALA A 419 3.68 3.01 -2.96
C ALA A 419 3.71 4.53 -2.75
N ILE A 420 2.60 5.12 -2.29
CA ILE A 420 2.52 6.56 -2.00
C ILE A 420 3.27 6.85 -0.70
N ALA A 421 3.02 6.10 0.37
CA ALA A 421 3.72 6.27 1.64
C ALA A 421 5.24 6.03 1.49
N ASP A 422 5.62 4.99 0.76
CA ASP A 422 7.01 4.65 0.48
C ASP A 422 7.69 5.75 -0.35
N LEU A 423 7.00 6.31 -1.35
CA LEU A 423 7.52 7.42 -2.15
C LEU A 423 7.84 8.62 -1.26
N LEU A 424 6.89 9.04 -0.41
CA LEU A 424 7.07 10.18 0.48
C LEU A 424 8.17 9.94 1.50
N THR A 425 8.29 8.70 1.99
CA THR A 425 9.33 8.29 2.94
C THR A 425 10.70 8.29 2.29
N VAL A 426 10.87 7.68 1.11
CA VAL A 426 12.14 7.69 0.36
C VAL A 426 12.56 9.12 0.03
N GLU A 427 11.65 9.96 -0.46
CA GLU A 427 11.97 11.36 -0.76
C GLU A 427 12.38 12.16 0.48
N PHE A 428 11.79 11.89 1.65
CA PHE A 428 12.27 12.43 2.92
C PHE A 428 13.70 11.95 3.22
N LEU A 429 13.97 10.65 3.13
CA LEU A 429 15.26 10.07 3.48
C LEU A 429 16.40 10.52 2.54
N LEU A 430 16.15 10.63 1.25
CA LEU A 430 17.15 11.16 0.30
C LEU A 430 17.57 12.58 0.67
N ARG A 431 16.67 13.40 1.21
CA ARG A 431 16.99 14.75 1.72
C ARG A 431 17.65 14.71 3.08
N TYR A 432 17.18 13.84 3.98
CA TYR A 432 17.78 13.64 5.29
C TYR A 432 19.27 13.26 5.18
N PHE A 433 19.61 12.38 4.24
CA PHE A 433 20.99 11.97 3.98
C PHE A 433 21.75 12.88 2.98
N ASN A 434 21.07 13.86 2.36
CA ASN A 434 21.60 14.65 1.26
C ASN A 434 22.17 13.79 0.10
N TRP A 435 21.44 12.74 -0.29
CA TRP A 435 21.83 11.76 -1.31
C TRP A 435 21.09 11.94 -2.63
N THR A 436 21.82 12.09 -3.73
CA THR A 436 21.24 11.93 -5.08
C THR A 436 20.77 10.48 -5.31
N ILE A 437 20.07 10.21 -6.41
CA ILE A 437 19.68 8.83 -6.74
C ILE A 437 20.91 7.93 -6.97
N GLN A 438 22.00 8.49 -7.48
CA GLN A 438 23.27 7.80 -7.66
C GLN A 438 24.00 7.58 -6.33
N ASP A 439 23.96 8.57 -5.42
CA ASP A 439 24.47 8.39 -4.07
C ASP A 439 23.69 7.29 -3.34
N TRP A 440 22.36 7.25 -3.50
CA TRP A 440 21.54 6.17 -2.96
C TRP A 440 22.00 4.83 -3.51
N GLU A 441 22.06 4.64 -4.83
CA GLU A 441 22.54 3.38 -5.44
C GLU A 441 23.92 2.97 -4.88
N LYS A 442 24.86 3.91 -4.81
CA LYS A 442 26.23 3.65 -4.35
C LYS A 442 26.32 3.33 -2.86
N ASN A 443 25.55 4.03 -2.03
CA ASN A 443 25.62 3.95 -0.58
C ASN A 443 24.56 3.01 0.03
N THR A 444 23.75 2.33 -0.79
CA THR A 444 22.68 1.43 -0.33
C THR A 444 23.23 0.33 0.58
N TYR A 445 24.42 -0.20 0.28
CA TYR A 445 25.02 -1.35 0.96
C TYR A 445 26.37 -1.05 1.62
N SER A 446 26.74 0.23 1.74
CA SER A 446 28.05 0.68 2.26
C SER A 446 28.06 0.89 3.76
#